data_AF-A0A7C1E2B5-F1
#
_entry.id   AF-A0A7C1E2B5-F1
#
_cell.length_a   1.000
_cell.length_b   1.000
_cell.length_c   1.000
_cell.angle_alpha   90.00
_cell.angle_beta   90.00
_cell.angle_gamma   90.00
#
_symmetry.space_group_name_H-M   'P 1'
#
loop_
_entity.id
_entity.type
_entity.pdbx_description
1 polymer ?
#
loop_
_entity_poly.entity_id
_entity_poly.type
_entity_poly.pdbx_seq_one_letter_code
_entity_poly.pdbx_strand_id
1 'polypeptide(L)'
;MKYFSILLIAILSPVLFAGNADPHVRMILEHPAFRSAEGLQSDFVRENFSVDEGRTDVIISHTPEWTPPFNATVHYDRNGLAVLNIEISELPELVDCPDVLWVEASSRCDPLCDVSVPATGAPSVWISPNGGTGEGVIVGVLDTGIDIYHTDFNDEFGASRILAIWDLTVEGDVHPAGFDYGMFWTEDDIRDRICTQEDYHGHGTHVTGTAAGYDTLFMGMAPGADIAFAKAGNYYFYSHNIANGFAWLTDFADEEGKPICINMSIGGGYGPHDGSLLYERIMGNHTGPGKIASISAGNSRGNNRHYTFDITESRSDTLRVTINPYSSPGTLNDYVLISGWYYGDDSLAVTVRSPHGRTYGPIYPGDDVFTNSDSDGLVWLDNSSFGHAPNGDKCFTFALCDADEAAPPAAGDWMIIYSGRGKVHGWLYAAS
;
A
#
# COMPACT_ATOMS: atom_id res chain seq x y z
N MET A 1 -13.69 -71.36 25.35
CA MET A 1 -12.43 -70.63 25.13
C MET A 1 -12.54 -69.87 23.82
N LYS A 2 -12.86 -68.58 23.88
CA LYS A 2 -12.54 -67.54 22.88
C LYS A 2 -12.92 -66.20 23.51
N TYR A 3 -12.01 -65.25 23.40
CA TYR A 3 -11.78 -64.19 24.37
C TYR A 3 -12.81 -63.06 24.26
N PHE A 4 -13.27 -62.58 25.43
CA PHE A 4 -13.90 -61.28 25.58
C PHE A 4 -12.84 -60.20 25.32
N SER A 5 -13.01 -59.39 24.28
CA SER A 5 -12.35 -58.09 24.21
C SER A 5 -13.32 -57.08 24.81
N ILE A 6 -13.06 -56.69 26.06
CA ILE A 6 -13.72 -55.56 26.71
C ILE A 6 -13.20 -54.32 25.99
N LEU A 7 -14.02 -53.73 25.12
CA LEU A 7 -13.79 -52.38 24.64
C LEU A 7 -14.11 -51.44 25.81
N LEU A 8 -13.07 -50.99 26.48
CA LEU A 8 -13.15 -49.99 27.53
C LEU A 8 -13.55 -48.67 26.86
N ILE A 9 -14.85 -48.38 26.75
CA ILE A 9 -15.30 -47.01 26.51
C ILE A 9 -15.03 -46.28 27.82
N ALA A 10 -13.87 -45.61 27.89
CA ALA A 10 -13.64 -44.61 28.92
C ALA A 10 -14.67 -43.51 28.69
N ILE A 11 -15.80 -43.62 29.37
CA ILE A 11 -16.68 -42.47 29.61
C ILE A 11 -15.85 -41.58 30.53
N LEU A 12 -15.10 -40.65 29.94
CA LEU A 12 -14.50 -39.54 30.66
C LEU A 12 -15.65 -38.86 31.40
N SER A 13 -15.63 -38.96 32.74
CA SER A 13 -16.40 -38.08 33.61
C SER A 13 -16.25 -36.64 33.13
N PRO A 14 -17.25 -35.76 33.31
CA PRO A 14 -17.06 -34.34 33.04
C PRO A 14 -15.90 -33.86 33.92
N VAL A 15 -14.73 -33.69 33.31
CA VAL A 15 -13.58 -33.09 33.94
C VAL A 15 -13.98 -31.63 34.12
N LEU A 16 -14.17 -31.22 35.36
CA LEU A 16 -14.23 -29.80 35.70
C LEU A 16 -12.84 -29.24 35.40
N PHE A 17 -12.66 -28.72 34.19
CA PHE A 17 -11.46 -27.98 33.83
C PHE A 17 -11.31 -26.79 34.77
N ALA A 18 -10.09 -26.55 35.24
CA ALA A 18 -9.75 -25.30 35.91
C ALA A 18 -10.16 -24.13 35.00
N GLY A 19 -10.63 -23.03 35.57
CA GLY A 19 -11.26 -21.91 34.85
C GLY A 19 -10.34 -21.09 33.94
N ASN A 20 -9.34 -21.71 33.32
CA ASN A 20 -8.27 -21.09 32.53
C ASN A 20 -8.48 -21.28 31.01
N ALA A 21 -9.71 -21.54 30.57
CA ALA A 21 -10.03 -21.77 29.17
C ALA A 21 -11.27 -20.98 28.74
N ASP A 22 -11.19 -20.40 27.54
CA ASP A 22 -12.29 -19.71 26.86
C ASP A 22 -13.49 -20.67 26.64
N PRO A 23 -14.74 -20.18 26.68
CA PRO A 23 -15.92 -21.01 26.44
C PRO A 23 -15.89 -21.84 25.15
N HIS A 24 -15.24 -21.39 24.08
CA HIS A 24 -15.08 -22.14 22.84
C HIS A 24 -14.15 -23.35 23.01
N VAL A 25 -13.03 -23.18 23.72
CA VAL A 25 -12.14 -24.28 24.11
C VAL A 25 -12.89 -25.27 25.00
N ARG A 26 -13.64 -24.75 25.99
CA ARG A 26 -14.46 -25.60 26.86
C ARG A 26 -15.55 -26.35 26.11
N MET A 27 -16.14 -25.77 25.07
CA MET A 27 -17.14 -26.47 24.26
C MET A 27 -16.53 -27.66 23.50
N ILE A 28 -15.32 -27.50 22.95
CA ILE A 28 -14.54 -28.61 22.36
C ILE A 28 -14.23 -29.67 23.42
N LEU A 29 -13.94 -29.26 24.66
CA LEU A 29 -13.55 -30.15 25.74
C LEU A 29 -14.71 -30.83 26.47
N GLU A 30 -15.89 -30.23 26.54
CA GLU A 30 -16.95 -30.73 27.42
C GLU A 30 -18.03 -31.48 26.66
N HIS A 31 -18.18 -31.21 25.35
CA HIS A 31 -19.31 -31.74 24.60
C HIS A 31 -18.85 -32.79 23.56
N PRO A 32 -19.27 -34.08 23.70
CA PRO A 32 -18.75 -35.20 22.88
C PRO A 32 -18.87 -35.03 21.37
N ALA A 33 -19.87 -34.27 20.90
CA ALA A 33 -20.02 -33.98 19.47
C ALA A 33 -18.79 -33.25 18.90
N PHE A 34 -18.13 -32.40 19.70
CA PHE A 34 -16.96 -31.64 19.26
C PHE A 34 -15.65 -32.42 19.33
N ARG A 35 -15.73 -33.73 19.63
CA ARG A 35 -14.59 -34.65 19.70
C ARG A 35 -14.77 -35.87 18.78
N SER A 36 -15.93 -36.00 18.15
CA SER A 36 -16.17 -37.08 17.19
C SER A 36 -15.71 -36.66 15.79
N ALA A 37 -15.26 -37.63 14.99
CA ALA A 37 -14.89 -37.37 13.60
C ALA A 37 -16.03 -36.70 12.81
N GLU A 38 -17.28 -37.09 13.08
CA GLU A 38 -18.48 -36.52 12.45
C GLU A 38 -18.73 -35.07 12.87
N GLY A 39 -18.57 -34.73 14.15
CA GLY A 39 -18.84 -33.37 14.61
C GLY A 39 -17.70 -32.40 14.29
N LEU A 40 -16.45 -32.85 14.25
CA LEU A 40 -15.33 -32.05 13.73
C LEU A 40 -15.50 -31.70 12.24
N GLN A 41 -16.24 -32.52 11.48
CA GLN A 41 -16.58 -32.24 10.09
C GLN A 41 -17.89 -31.47 9.92
N SER A 42 -18.61 -31.15 11.00
CA SER A 42 -19.87 -30.40 10.93
C SER A 42 -19.65 -28.96 10.48
N ASP A 43 -20.63 -28.39 9.77
CA ASP A 43 -20.60 -26.99 9.33
C ASP A 43 -20.43 -26.05 10.52
N PHE A 44 -21.07 -26.35 11.66
CA PHE A 44 -20.92 -25.55 12.86
C PHE A 44 -19.46 -25.44 13.32
N VAL A 45 -18.71 -26.56 13.32
CA VAL A 45 -17.29 -26.54 13.71
C VAL A 45 -16.45 -25.85 12.64
N ARG A 46 -16.64 -26.23 11.37
CA ARG A 46 -15.85 -25.69 10.24
C ARG A 46 -16.02 -24.19 10.04
N GLU A 47 -17.20 -23.65 10.34
CA GLU A 47 -17.51 -22.23 10.13
C GLU A 47 -17.18 -21.33 11.33
N ASN A 48 -16.89 -21.90 12.51
CA ASN A 48 -16.72 -21.12 13.74
C ASN A 48 -15.41 -21.41 14.49
N PHE A 49 -14.69 -22.48 14.11
CA PHE A 49 -13.45 -22.90 14.76
C PHE A 49 -12.38 -23.15 13.71
N SER A 50 -11.13 -22.81 14.03
CA SER A 50 -9.98 -23.20 13.21
C SER A 50 -9.64 -24.66 13.49
N VAL A 51 -10.40 -25.58 12.91
CA VAL A 51 -10.22 -27.03 13.05
C VAL A 51 -9.92 -27.64 11.69
N ASP A 52 -8.80 -28.34 11.60
CA ASP A 52 -8.43 -29.13 10.43
C ASP A 52 -7.75 -30.43 10.85
N GLU A 53 -8.12 -31.54 10.21
CA GLU A 53 -7.58 -32.89 10.47
C GLU A 53 -7.44 -33.29 11.95
N GLY A 54 -8.36 -32.87 12.83
CA GLY A 54 -8.33 -33.18 14.27
C GLY A 54 -7.38 -32.32 15.10
N ARG A 55 -6.82 -31.28 14.48
CA ARG A 55 -6.01 -30.25 15.12
C ARG A 55 -6.78 -28.95 15.18
N THR A 56 -6.38 -28.07 16.09
CA THR A 56 -6.96 -26.74 16.23
C THR A 56 -5.92 -25.70 16.57
N ASP A 57 -6.16 -24.48 16.10
CA ASP A 57 -5.36 -23.32 16.51
C ASP A 57 -5.90 -22.75 17.81
N VAL A 58 -4.99 -22.51 18.76
CA VAL A 58 -5.27 -21.86 20.04
C VAL A 58 -4.24 -20.77 20.32
N ILE A 59 -4.68 -19.77 21.08
CA ILE A 59 -3.84 -18.71 21.62
C ILE A 59 -3.75 -18.94 23.13
N ILE A 60 -2.53 -18.96 23.67
CA ILE A 60 -2.33 -19.12 25.11
C ILE A 60 -1.62 -17.93 25.71
N SER A 61 -1.92 -17.67 26.99
CA SER A 61 -1.01 -16.90 27.85
C SER A 61 -0.30 -17.85 28.81
N HIS A 62 0.99 -17.64 29.04
CA HIS A 62 1.83 -18.58 29.78
C HIS A 62 2.90 -17.88 30.62
N THR A 63 3.45 -18.62 31.58
CA THR A 63 4.58 -18.18 32.40
C THR A 63 5.88 -18.21 31.57
N PRO A 64 6.92 -17.45 31.96
CA PRO A 64 8.25 -17.53 31.36
C PRO A 64 8.88 -18.94 31.42
N GLU A 65 8.44 -19.76 32.35
CA GLU A 65 8.91 -21.13 32.57
C GLU A 65 8.19 -22.16 31.69
N TRP A 66 7.09 -21.78 31.03
CA TRP A 66 6.39 -22.66 30.10
C TRP A 66 7.33 -23.12 28.99
N THR A 67 7.36 -24.44 28.81
CA THR A 67 8.01 -25.06 27.66
C THR A 67 6.96 -25.91 26.96
N PRO A 68 6.84 -25.87 25.62
CA PRO A 68 5.80 -26.61 24.91
C PRO A 68 5.95 -28.13 25.13
N PRO A 69 5.08 -28.81 25.91
CA PRO A 69 5.18 -30.23 26.20
C PRO A 69 4.24 -31.11 25.35
N PHE A 70 3.72 -30.61 24.21
CA PHE A 70 2.68 -31.27 23.41
C PHE A 70 3.17 -31.53 21.97
N ASN A 71 2.46 -32.34 21.18
CA ASN A 71 2.61 -32.39 19.72
C ASN A 71 2.06 -31.11 19.06
N ALA A 72 2.39 -29.95 19.63
CA ALA A 72 1.98 -28.63 19.20
C ALA A 72 3.06 -28.01 18.31
N THR A 73 2.63 -27.39 17.22
CA THR A 73 3.47 -26.50 16.43
C THR A 73 3.32 -25.08 16.97
N VAL A 74 4.41 -24.50 17.47
CA VAL A 74 4.42 -23.11 17.95
C VAL A 74 4.64 -22.19 16.76
N HIS A 75 3.64 -21.38 16.42
CA HIS A 75 3.71 -20.39 15.33
C HIS A 75 4.21 -19.02 15.82
N TYR A 76 3.95 -18.71 17.08
CA TYR A 76 4.32 -17.45 17.73
C TYR A 76 4.53 -17.70 19.22
N ASP A 77 5.55 -17.08 19.82
CA ASP A 77 5.76 -17.01 21.28
C ASP A 77 6.59 -15.76 21.61
N ARG A 78 5.95 -14.73 22.17
CA ARG A 78 6.62 -13.54 22.72
C ARG A 78 5.78 -12.93 23.84
N ASN A 79 6.47 -12.39 24.85
CA ASN A 79 5.86 -11.66 25.97
C ASN A 79 4.80 -12.48 26.74
N GLY A 80 5.00 -13.80 26.87
CA GLY A 80 4.09 -14.69 27.58
C GLY A 80 2.79 -14.99 26.82
N LEU A 81 2.78 -14.79 25.49
CA LEU A 81 1.68 -15.12 24.60
C LEU A 81 2.19 -16.02 23.48
N ALA A 82 1.50 -17.14 23.24
CA ALA A 82 1.85 -18.06 22.17
C ALA A 82 0.65 -18.45 21.30
N VAL A 83 0.90 -18.70 20.01
CA VAL A 83 -0.08 -19.25 19.06
C VAL A 83 0.37 -20.66 18.69
N LEU A 84 -0.51 -21.62 18.93
CA LEU A 84 -0.22 -23.04 18.79
C LEU A 84 -1.22 -23.68 17.84
N ASN A 85 -0.74 -24.55 16.97
CA ASN A 85 -1.57 -25.56 16.34
C ASN A 85 -1.35 -26.90 17.07
N ILE A 86 -2.39 -27.45 17.71
CA ILE A 86 -2.29 -28.60 18.62
C ILE A 86 -3.34 -29.67 18.28
N GLU A 87 -3.07 -30.94 18.58
CA GLU A 87 -4.10 -31.98 18.50
C GLU A 87 -5.22 -31.70 19.51
N ILE A 88 -6.47 -31.83 19.08
CA ILE A 88 -7.64 -31.63 19.95
C ILE A 88 -7.60 -32.57 21.17
N SER A 89 -7.00 -33.76 21.02
CA SER A 89 -6.77 -34.72 22.10
C SER A 89 -5.82 -34.24 23.18
N GLU A 90 -4.92 -33.30 22.88
CA GLU A 90 -3.91 -32.76 23.81
C GLU A 90 -4.38 -31.45 24.48
N LEU A 91 -5.48 -30.84 24.01
CA LEU A 91 -6.07 -29.66 24.66
C LEU A 91 -6.34 -29.83 26.17
N PRO A 92 -6.81 -30.99 26.69
CA PRO A 92 -6.97 -31.16 28.12
C PRO A 92 -5.66 -30.95 28.89
N GLU A 93 -4.55 -31.50 28.39
CA GLU A 93 -3.24 -31.38 29.04
C GLU A 93 -2.68 -29.97 28.93
N LEU A 94 -2.95 -29.28 27.81
CA LEU A 94 -2.61 -27.87 27.64
C LEU A 94 -3.34 -26.98 28.66
N VAL A 95 -4.64 -27.20 28.86
CA VAL A 95 -5.47 -26.44 29.82
C VAL A 95 -5.08 -26.72 31.27
N ASP A 96 -4.67 -27.95 31.59
CA ASP A 96 -4.25 -28.35 32.94
C ASP A 96 -2.78 -28.01 33.24
N CYS A 97 -2.03 -27.49 32.26
CA CYS A 97 -0.62 -27.13 32.44
C CYS A 97 -0.49 -25.94 33.41
N PRO A 98 0.27 -26.06 34.51
CA PRO A 98 0.37 -25.00 35.53
C PRO A 98 1.06 -23.73 35.00
N ASP A 99 1.86 -23.88 33.96
CA ASP A 99 2.56 -22.78 33.29
C ASP A 99 1.69 -22.11 32.21
N VAL A 100 0.51 -22.66 31.89
CA VAL A 100 -0.49 -22.06 31.01
C VAL A 100 -1.54 -21.36 31.85
N LEU A 101 -1.62 -20.04 31.68
CA LEU A 101 -2.48 -19.16 32.46
C LEU A 101 -3.88 -19.00 31.83
N TRP A 102 -3.96 -19.05 30.50
CA TRP A 102 -5.22 -18.97 29.75
C TRP A 102 -5.09 -19.65 28.39
N VAL A 103 -6.14 -20.32 27.92
CA VAL A 103 -6.26 -20.88 26.57
C VAL A 103 -7.50 -20.31 25.89
N GLU A 104 -7.30 -19.73 24.70
CA GLU A 104 -8.34 -19.19 23.83
C GLU A 104 -8.35 -19.96 22.51
N ALA A 105 -9.54 -20.31 22.00
CA ALA A 105 -9.66 -20.91 20.68
C ALA A 105 -9.52 -19.82 19.62
N SER A 106 -8.87 -20.14 18.49
CA SER A 106 -8.87 -19.23 17.34
C SER A 106 -10.32 -18.92 16.93
N SER A 107 -10.67 -17.63 16.91
CA SER A 107 -12.00 -17.14 16.60
C SER A 107 -12.11 -16.71 15.14
N ARG A 108 -13.29 -16.90 14.56
CA ARG A 108 -13.59 -16.40 13.22
C ARG A 108 -13.72 -14.88 13.24
N CYS A 109 -13.06 -14.24 12.29
CA CYS A 109 -13.25 -12.84 11.93
C CYS A 109 -13.86 -12.76 10.53
N ASP A 110 -14.72 -11.78 10.30
CA ASP A 110 -15.33 -11.52 8.99
C ASP A 110 -14.70 -10.29 8.33
N PRO A 111 -14.59 -10.26 6.98
CA PRO A 111 -14.22 -9.05 6.27
C PRO A 111 -15.32 -7.99 6.43
N LEU A 112 -14.93 -6.74 6.69
CA LEU A 112 -15.85 -5.61 6.92
C LEU A 112 -15.51 -4.47 5.95
N CYS A 113 -16.42 -4.12 5.04
CA CYS A 113 -16.36 -2.92 4.20
C CYS A 113 -17.72 -2.54 3.57
N ASP A 114 -18.79 -3.24 3.94
CA ASP A 114 -20.16 -3.12 3.41
C ASP A 114 -20.92 -1.89 3.90
N VAL A 115 -20.40 -1.17 4.90
CA VAL A 115 -21.06 -0.01 5.50
C VAL A 115 -20.57 1.35 4.97
N SER A 116 -19.44 1.39 4.28
CA SER A 116 -18.82 2.64 3.82
C SER A 116 -19.74 3.43 2.88
N VAL A 117 -20.27 2.78 1.84
CA VAL A 117 -21.16 3.43 0.86
C VAL A 117 -22.47 3.89 1.52
N PRO A 118 -23.19 3.07 2.30
CA PRO A 118 -24.33 3.54 3.07
C PRO A 118 -24.03 4.72 4.01
N ALA A 119 -22.88 4.70 4.69
CA ALA A 119 -22.49 5.75 5.63
C ALA A 119 -22.27 7.12 4.96
N THR A 120 -21.85 7.15 3.69
CA THR A 120 -21.75 8.41 2.91
C THR A 120 -23.10 8.98 2.48
N GLY A 121 -24.17 8.17 2.53
CA GLY A 121 -25.49 8.55 2.02
C GLY A 121 -25.66 8.35 0.50
N ALA A 122 -24.69 7.74 -0.20
CA ALA A 122 -24.78 7.50 -1.64
C ALA A 122 -26.08 6.79 -2.09
N PRO A 123 -26.63 5.80 -1.35
CA PRO A 123 -27.89 5.17 -1.74
C PRO A 123 -29.08 6.13 -1.86
N SER A 124 -29.10 7.21 -1.06
CA SER A 124 -30.14 8.24 -1.15
C SER A 124 -29.98 9.11 -2.40
N VAL A 125 -28.75 9.29 -2.88
CA VAL A 125 -28.45 10.04 -4.10
C VAL A 125 -28.90 9.26 -5.33
N TRP A 126 -28.62 7.96 -5.39
CA TRP A 126 -28.94 7.08 -6.53
C TRP A 126 -30.42 7.12 -6.91
N ILE A 127 -31.32 7.20 -5.92
CA ILE A 127 -32.78 7.20 -6.14
C ILE A 127 -33.40 8.61 -6.17
N SER A 128 -32.59 9.66 -6.01
CA SER A 128 -33.11 11.03 -5.95
C SER A 128 -33.47 11.57 -7.35
N PRO A 129 -34.45 12.49 -7.48
CA PRO A 129 -34.89 12.99 -8.79
C PRO A 129 -33.81 13.65 -9.66
N ASN A 130 -32.73 14.14 -9.03
CA ASN A 130 -31.59 14.78 -9.70
C ASN A 130 -30.28 14.00 -9.49
N GLY A 131 -30.36 12.77 -8.98
CA GLY A 131 -29.22 11.89 -8.81
C GLY A 131 -29.26 10.75 -9.82
N GLY A 132 -28.44 9.74 -9.57
CA GLY A 132 -28.29 8.59 -10.44
C GLY A 132 -27.13 7.73 -9.98
N THR A 133 -26.88 6.63 -10.67
CA THR A 133 -25.80 5.70 -10.32
C THR A 133 -24.53 5.95 -11.12
N GLY A 134 -24.50 7.02 -11.92
CA GLY A 134 -23.37 7.42 -12.75
C GLY A 134 -23.56 7.11 -14.23
N GLU A 135 -24.76 6.71 -14.66
CA GLU A 135 -25.06 6.40 -16.05
C GLU A 135 -24.72 7.58 -16.98
N GLY A 136 -24.01 7.28 -18.07
CA GLY A 136 -23.55 8.29 -19.02
C GLY A 136 -22.32 9.10 -18.56
N VAL A 137 -21.69 8.72 -17.46
CA VAL A 137 -20.41 9.26 -16.96
C VAL A 137 -19.35 8.17 -17.03
N ILE A 138 -18.12 8.55 -17.35
CA ILE A 138 -16.96 7.67 -17.25
C ILE A 138 -16.29 7.87 -15.88
N VAL A 139 -16.04 6.78 -15.17
CA VAL A 139 -15.07 6.73 -14.08
C VAL A 139 -13.72 6.35 -14.69
N GLY A 140 -12.83 7.34 -14.76
CA GLY A 140 -11.44 7.13 -15.15
C GLY A 140 -10.61 6.67 -13.96
N VAL A 141 -9.79 5.64 -14.11
CA VAL A 141 -8.87 5.20 -13.04
C VAL A 141 -7.47 5.14 -13.60
N LEU A 142 -6.52 5.78 -12.91
CA LEU A 142 -5.10 5.73 -13.24
C LEU A 142 -4.34 5.05 -12.10
N ASP A 143 -3.95 3.79 -12.28
CA ASP A 143 -3.47 2.94 -11.18
C ASP A 143 -2.69 1.69 -11.68
N THR A 144 -2.62 0.60 -10.90
CA THR A 144 -1.78 -0.59 -11.14
C THR A 144 -2.28 -1.56 -12.20
N GLY A 145 -3.49 -1.33 -12.70
CA GLY A 145 -4.23 -2.27 -13.55
C GLY A 145 -5.60 -2.58 -12.98
N ILE A 146 -6.38 -3.34 -13.75
CA ILE A 146 -7.69 -3.85 -13.34
C ILE A 146 -7.82 -5.34 -13.65
N ASP A 147 -8.50 -6.09 -12.77
CA ASP A 147 -8.98 -7.44 -13.09
C ASP A 147 -10.19 -7.36 -14.02
N ILE A 148 -9.94 -7.50 -15.32
CA ILE A 148 -10.97 -7.43 -16.37
C ILE A 148 -12.00 -8.55 -16.31
N TYR A 149 -11.77 -9.59 -15.51
CA TYR A 149 -12.68 -10.73 -15.36
C TYR A 149 -13.59 -10.62 -14.14
N HIS A 150 -13.38 -9.61 -13.29
CA HIS A 150 -14.18 -9.41 -12.09
C HIS A 150 -15.61 -9.02 -12.44
N THR A 151 -16.59 -9.76 -11.92
CA THR A 151 -18.00 -9.58 -12.29
C THR A 151 -18.56 -8.22 -11.89
N ASP A 152 -17.99 -7.59 -10.87
CA ASP A 152 -18.41 -6.26 -10.42
C ASP A 152 -18.14 -5.16 -11.46
N PHE A 153 -17.29 -5.41 -12.47
CA PHE A 153 -17.08 -4.48 -13.58
C PHE A 153 -17.98 -4.76 -14.78
N ASN A 154 -18.95 -5.66 -14.63
CA ASN A 154 -20.01 -5.87 -15.61
C ASN A 154 -21.25 -5.03 -15.27
N ASP A 155 -22.14 -4.88 -16.23
CA ASP A 155 -23.47 -4.34 -16.07
C ASP A 155 -24.45 -5.38 -15.49
N GLU A 156 -25.70 -4.98 -15.28
CA GLU A 156 -26.76 -5.86 -14.79
C GLU A 156 -27.09 -7.04 -15.72
N PHE A 157 -26.63 -7.01 -16.97
CA PHE A 157 -26.82 -8.05 -17.98
C PHE A 157 -25.58 -8.94 -18.18
N GLY A 158 -24.48 -8.63 -17.48
CA GLY A 158 -23.22 -9.38 -17.53
C GLY A 158 -22.26 -8.94 -18.64
N ALA A 159 -22.51 -7.83 -19.33
CA ALA A 159 -21.56 -7.24 -20.28
C ALA A 159 -20.55 -6.36 -19.53
N SER A 160 -19.29 -6.30 -19.98
CA SER A 160 -18.28 -5.45 -19.35
C SER A 160 -18.65 -3.97 -19.47
N ARG A 161 -18.44 -3.19 -18.41
CA ARG A 161 -18.53 -1.72 -18.41
C ARG A 161 -17.18 -1.05 -18.68
N ILE A 162 -16.11 -1.82 -18.90
CA ILE A 162 -14.79 -1.28 -19.22
C ILE A 162 -14.73 -0.96 -20.71
N LEU A 163 -14.73 0.33 -21.05
CA LEU A 163 -14.73 0.81 -22.43
C LEU A 163 -13.34 0.74 -23.07
N ALA A 164 -12.30 1.00 -22.29
CA ALA A 164 -10.93 0.97 -22.78
C ALA A 164 -9.91 0.85 -21.65
N ILE A 165 -8.78 0.24 -21.96
CA ILE A 165 -7.61 0.17 -21.09
C ILE A 165 -6.38 0.60 -21.89
N TRP A 166 -5.57 1.50 -21.33
CA TRP A 166 -4.22 1.74 -21.82
C TRP A 166 -3.19 1.29 -20.78
N ASP A 167 -2.40 0.28 -21.11
CA ASP A 167 -1.28 -0.19 -20.31
C ASP A 167 0.00 0.51 -20.74
N LEU A 168 0.42 1.51 -19.96
CA LEU A 168 1.64 2.30 -20.16
C LEU A 168 2.90 1.59 -19.60
N THR A 169 2.77 0.37 -19.08
CA THR A 169 3.86 -0.36 -18.42
C THR A 169 4.50 -1.43 -19.29
N VAL A 170 3.97 -1.63 -20.49
CA VAL A 170 4.43 -2.63 -21.46
C VAL A 170 4.67 -1.98 -22.82
N GLU A 171 5.49 -2.62 -23.63
CA GLU A 171 5.57 -2.29 -25.05
C GLU A 171 4.46 -3.01 -25.81
N GLY A 172 3.82 -2.34 -26.77
CA GLY A 172 2.72 -2.86 -27.55
C GLY A 172 2.62 -2.21 -28.93
N ASP A 173 1.97 -2.91 -29.86
CA ASP A 173 1.83 -2.46 -31.26
C ASP A 173 0.57 -1.59 -31.49
N VAL A 174 -0.34 -1.56 -30.50
CA VAL A 174 -1.58 -0.80 -30.56
C VAL A 174 -1.55 0.23 -29.44
N HIS A 175 -1.69 1.50 -29.79
CA HIS A 175 -1.58 2.63 -28.87
C HIS A 175 -2.64 3.70 -29.23
N PRO A 176 -3.04 4.56 -28.29
CA PRO A 176 -3.99 5.64 -28.58
C PRO A 176 -3.42 6.62 -29.61
N ALA A 177 -4.31 7.39 -30.26
CA ALA A 177 -3.91 8.39 -31.23
C ALA A 177 -2.96 9.43 -30.60
N GLY A 178 -1.85 9.74 -31.28
CA GLY A 178 -0.85 10.71 -30.81
C GLY A 178 0.24 10.13 -29.91
N PHE A 179 0.16 8.85 -29.57
CA PHE A 179 1.21 8.11 -28.86
C PHE A 179 1.81 7.03 -29.77
N ASP A 180 2.94 6.45 -29.37
CA ASP A 180 3.67 5.41 -30.11
C ASP A 180 4.21 4.29 -29.20
N TYR A 181 3.68 4.20 -27.97
CA TYR A 181 4.10 3.24 -26.95
C TYR A 181 2.92 2.79 -26.08
N GLY A 182 3.15 1.78 -25.23
CA GLY A 182 2.10 1.17 -24.43
C GLY A 182 1.28 0.16 -25.22
N MET A 183 0.34 -0.51 -24.54
CA MET A 183 -0.64 -1.38 -25.16
C MET A 183 -2.05 -0.89 -24.87
N PHE A 184 -2.80 -0.58 -25.92
CA PHE A 184 -4.18 -0.12 -25.86
C PHE A 184 -5.16 -1.24 -26.19
N TRP A 185 -6.18 -1.39 -25.36
CA TRP A 185 -7.24 -2.38 -25.47
C TRP A 185 -8.59 -1.68 -25.55
N THR A 186 -9.36 -2.06 -26.56
CA THR A 186 -10.73 -1.57 -26.77
C THR A 186 -11.74 -2.39 -25.98
N GLU A 187 -12.97 -1.89 -25.88
CA GLU A 187 -14.12 -2.66 -25.37
C GLU A 187 -14.28 -4.00 -26.09
N ASP A 188 -14.07 -4.03 -27.41
CA ASP A 188 -14.12 -5.25 -28.22
C ASP A 188 -13.05 -6.25 -27.79
N ASP A 189 -11.81 -5.80 -27.56
CA ASP A 189 -10.71 -6.65 -27.10
C ASP A 189 -10.99 -7.24 -25.70
N ILE A 190 -11.63 -6.47 -24.82
CA ILE A 190 -12.00 -6.90 -23.47
C ILE A 190 -13.14 -7.93 -23.53
N ARG A 191 -14.22 -7.61 -24.25
CA ARG A 191 -15.38 -8.50 -24.44
C ARG A 191 -14.97 -9.82 -25.08
N ASP A 192 -14.12 -9.76 -26.10
CA ASP A 192 -13.71 -10.92 -26.89
C ASP A 192 -12.53 -11.68 -26.24
N ARG A 193 -12.11 -11.26 -25.03
CA ARG A 193 -11.04 -11.85 -24.21
C ARG A 193 -9.69 -11.93 -24.92
N ILE A 194 -9.41 -10.90 -25.70
CA ILE A 194 -8.12 -10.68 -26.36
C ILE A 194 -7.19 -9.89 -25.43
N CYS A 195 -7.76 -8.98 -24.62
CA CYS A 195 -7.02 -8.18 -23.64
C CYS A 195 -6.25 -9.09 -22.66
N THR A 196 -4.93 -8.88 -22.58
CA THR A 196 -4.03 -9.62 -21.69
C THR A 196 -3.51 -8.77 -20.53
N GLN A 197 -4.11 -7.60 -20.28
CA GLN A 197 -3.71 -6.77 -19.15
C GLN A 197 -4.10 -7.45 -17.82
N GLU A 198 -3.17 -7.44 -16.87
CA GLU A 198 -3.37 -8.00 -15.52
C GLU A 198 -2.99 -6.97 -14.45
N ASP A 199 -3.66 -7.03 -13.30
CA ASP A 199 -3.36 -6.26 -12.09
C ASP A 199 -2.66 -7.13 -11.05
N TYR A 200 -1.33 -7.23 -11.17
CA TYR A 200 -0.52 -8.05 -10.25
C TYR A 200 -0.50 -7.54 -8.81
N HIS A 201 -0.84 -6.27 -8.60
CA HIS A 201 -0.86 -5.66 -7.27
C HIS A 201 -2.25 -5.73 -6.62
N GLY A 202 -3.32 -5.66 -7.43
CA GLY A 202 -4.70 -5.61 -6.95
C GLY A 202 -5.16 -4.23 -6.46
N HIS A 203 -4.28 -3.22 -6.43
CA HIS A 203 -4.61 -1.90 -5.91
C HIS A 203 -5.60 -1.18 -6.84
N GLY A 204 -5.34 -1.16 -8.14
CA GLY A 204 -6.22 -0.54 -9.13
C GLY A 204 -7.59 -1.23 -9.23
N THR A 205 -7.62 -2.57 -9.12
CA THR A 205 -8.89 -3.34 -9.02
C THR A 205 -9.71 -2.91 -7.81
N HIS A 206 -9.10 -2.87 -6.63
CA HIS A 206 -9.78 -2.46 -5.39
C HIS A 206 -10.28 -1.00 -5.44
N VAL A 207 -9.46 -0.10 -5.98
CA VAL A 207 -9.81 1.31 -6.20
C VAL A 207 -11.00 1.43 -7.15
N THR A 208 -11.00 0.69 -8.25
CA THR A 208 -12.10 0.71 -9.22
C THR A 208 -13.39 0.14 -8.61
N GLY A 209 -13.31 -0.95 -7.84
CA GLY A 209 -14.46 -1.50 -7.12
C GLY A 209 -15.11 -0.49 -6.18
N THR A 210 -14.28 0.25 -5.43
CA THR A 210 -14.77 1.33 -4.54
C THR A 210 -15.50 2.43 -5.32
N ALA A 211 -14.95 2.83 -6.46
CA ALA A 211 -15.49 3.93 -7.25
C ALA A 211 -16.75 3.54 -8.04
N ALA A 212 -16.73 2.36 -8.69
CA ALA A 212 -17.68 2.00 -9.74
C ALA A 212 -18.09 0.53 -9.73
N GLY A 213 -17.76 -0.27 -8.71
CA GLY A 213 -18.16 -1.68 -8.64
C GLY A 213 -19.69 -1.86 -8.59
N TYR A 214 -20.20 -2.83 -9.34
CA TYR A 214 -21.60 -3.23 -9.36
C TYR A 214 -21.76 -4.58 -8.65
N ASP A 215 -22.15 -4.53 -7.38
CA ASP A 215 -22.43 -5.70 -6.55
C ASP A 215 -23.66 -5.45 -5.67
N THR A 216 -24.22 -6.50 -5.06
CA THR A 216 -25.37 -6.40 -4.15
C THR A 216 -24.99 -5.98 -2.72
N LEU A 217 -23.79 -6.30 -2.25
CA LEU A 217 -23.31 -6.05 -0.89
C LEU A 217 -22.18 -5.02 -0.86
N PHE A 218 -21.19 -5.17 -1.73
CA PHE A 218 -20.00 -4.31 -1.84
C PHE A 218 -20.10 -3.34 -3.02
N MET A 219 -21.29 -2.74 -3.20
CA MET A 219 -21.55 -1.77 -4.26
C MET A 219 -20.62 -0.56 -4.16
N GLY A 220 -20.07 -0.12 -5.29
CA GLY A 220 -19.28 1.10 -5.42
C GLY A 220 -20.14 2.37 -5.41
N MET A 221 -19.49 3.53 -5.45
CA MET A 221 -20.18 4.83 -5.36
C MET A 221 -21.00 5.18 -6.61
N ALA A 222 -20.49 4.83 -7.80
CA ALA A 222 -21.11 5.07 -9.10
C ALA A 222 -21.26 3.75 -9.89
N PRO A 223 -22.17 2.86 -9.45
CA PRO A 223 -22.24 1.49 -9.97
C PRO A 223 -22.81 1.38 -11.40
N GLY A 224 -23.39 2.45 -11.96
CA GLY A 224 -23.84 2.50 -13.36
C GLY A 224 -22.94 3.33 -14.29
N ALA A 225 -21.78 3.78 -13.81
CA ALA A 225 -20.80 4.45 -14.65
C ALA A 225 -20.05 3.48 -15.56
N ASP A 226 -19.61 3.98 -16.71
CA ASP A 226 -18.64 3.29 -17.56
C ASP A 226 -17.23 3.44 -16.97
N ILE A 227 -16.32 2.53 -17.31
CA ILE A 227 -14.94 2.52 -16.78
C ILE A 227 -13.94 2.72 -17.92
N ALA A 228 -12.99 3.64 -17.73
CA ALA A 228 -11.79 3.74 -18.56
C ALA A 228 -10.56 3.66 -17.66
N PHE A 229 -9.55 2.89 -18.05
CA PHE A 229 -8.44 2.57 -17.17
C PHE A 229 -7.07 2.88 -17.79
N ALA A 230 -6.25 3.66 -17.10
CA ALA A 230 -4.85 3.91 -17.44
C ALA A 230 -3.94 3.15 -16.45
N LYS A 231 -3.34 2.04 -16.88
CA LYS A 231 -2.34 1.34 -16.06
C LYS A 231 -1.00 2.05 -16.19
N ALA A 232 -0.66 2.85 -15.19
CA ALA A 232 0.50 3.76 -15.23
C ALA A 232 1.72 3.24 -14.42
N GLY A 233 1.56 2.11 -13.73
CA GLY A 233 2.60 1.48 -12.91
C GLY A 233 2.18 0.07 -12.48
N ASN A 234 3.08 -0.67 -11.82
CA ASN A 234 2.75 -1.95 -11.17
C ASN A 234 2.96 -1.85 -9.65
N TYR A 235 4.12 -1.34 -9.22
CA TYR A 235 4.46 -1.08 -7.81
C TYR A 235 4.91 0.36 -7.56
N TYR A 236 5.43 1.00 -8.60
CA TYR A 236 5.85 2.40 -8.63
C TYR A 236 5.32 3.05 -9.89
N PHE A 237 5.23 4.37 -9.86
CA PHE A 237 4.65 5.18 -10.92
C PHE A 237 5.62 6.28 -11.33
N TYR A 238 5.69 6.55 -12.63
CA TYR A 238 6.50 7.62 -13.17
C TYR A 238 5.62 8.76 -13.66
N SER A 239 6.07 9.99 -13.43
CA SER A 239 5.31 11.22 -13.73
C SER A 239 4.93 11.36 -15.20
N HIS A 240 5.73 10.82 -16.13
CA HIS A 240 5.40 10.83 -17.57
C HIS A 240 4.20 9.93 -17.88
N ASN A 241 4.15 8.72 -17.31
CA ASN A 241 3.00 7.83 -17.47
C ASN A 241 1.75 8.38 -16.77
N ILE A 242 1.92 9.05 -15.63
CA ILE A 242 0.82 9.75 -14.96
C ILE A 242 0.27 10.87 -15.86
N ALA A 243 1.13 11.74 -16.40
CA ALA A 243 0.71 12.81 -17.28
C ALA A 243 -0.02 12.29 -18.53
N ASN A 244 0.58 11.33 -19.21
CA ASN A 244 0.06 10.82 -20.48
C ASN A 244 -1.22 10.01 -20.26
N GLY A 245 -1.28 9.15 -19.25
CA GLY A 245 -2.49 8.42 -18.89
C GLY A 245 -3.65 9.34 -18.50
N PHE A 246 -3.37 10.42 -17.75
CA PHE A 246 -4.38 11.40 -17.38
C PHE A 246 -4.92 12.16 -18.60
N ALA A 247 -4.02 12.63 -19.47
CA ALA A 247 -4.38 13.31 -20.71
C ALA A 247 -5.25 12.40 -21.58
N TRP A 248 -4.80 11.18 -21.82
CA TRP A 248 -5.54 10.19 -22.61
C TRP A 248 -6.94 9.91 -22.04
N LEU A 249 -7.10 9.71 -20.72
CA LEU A 249 -8.42 9.49 -20.12
C LEU A 249 -9.39 10.63 -20.43
N THR A 250 -8.93 11.88 -20.37
CA THR A 250 -9.79 13.04 -20.68
C THR A 250 -10.08 13.22 -22.15
N ASP A 251 -9.16 12.81 -23.03
CA ASP A 251 -9.33 12.88 -24.48
C ASP A 251 -10.27 11.76 -24.95
N PHE A 252 -10.09 10.55 -24.41
CA PHE A 252 -10.99 9.41 -24.61
C PHE A 252 -12.43 9.74 -24.19
N ALA A 253 -12.61 10.42 -23.06
CA ALA A 253 -13.94 10.86 -22.63
C ALA A 253 -14.60 11.85 -23.61
N ASP A 254 -13.83 12.75 -24.22
CA ASP A 254 -14.32 13.66 -25.27
C ASP A 254 -14.71 12.90 -26.53
N GLU A 255 -13.92 11.91 -26.93
CA GLU A 255 -14.19 11.03 -28.08
C GLU A 255 -15.50 10.23 -27.88
N GLU A 256 -15.73 9.75 -26.66
CA GLU A 256 -16.98 9.08 -26.25
C GLU A 256 -18.15 10.05 -26.05
N GLY A 257 -17.90 11.37 -26.04
CA GLY A 257 -18.90 12.39 -25.79
C GLY A 257 -19.49 12.36 -24.37
N LYS A 258 -18.73 11.88 -23.38
CA LYS A 258 -19.15 11.69 -21.98
C LYS A 258 -18.30 12.54 -21.03
N PRO A 259 -18.88 13.07 -19.93
CA PRO A 259 -18.08 13.61 -18.83
C PRO A 259 -17.28 12.48 -18.13
N ILE A 260 -16.18 12.86 -17.49
CA ILE A 260 -15.29 11.94 -16.76
C ILE A 260 -14.95 12.44 -15.36
N CYS A 261 -14.96 11.51 -14.40
CA CYS A 261 -14.39 11.68 -13.08
C CYS A 261 -13.19 10.74 -12.93
N ILE A 262 -11.98 11.29 -12.80
CA ILE A 262 -10.74 10.52 -12.72
C ILE A 262 -10.35 10.33 -11.26
N ASN A 263 -10.14 9.08 -10.84
CA ASN A 263 -9.53 8.76 -9.55
C ASN A 263 -8.03 8.46 -9.71
N MET A 264 -7.22 9.06 -8.83
CA MET A 264 -5.80 8.77 -8.67
C MET A 264 -5.46 8.49 -7.21
N SER A 265 -5.33 7.22 -6.86
CA SER A 265 -4.94 6.77 -5.52
C SER A 265 -3.43 6.60 -5.39
N ILE A 266 -2.67 7.50 -6.02
CA ILE A 266 -1.21 7.48 -6.11
C ILE A 266 -0.64 8.86 -5.75
N GLY A 267 0.62 8.89 -5.32
CA GLY A 267 1.30 10.13 -4.98
C GLY A 267 2.79 9.92 -4.70
N GLY A 268 3.55 11.01 -4.65
CA GLY A 268 4.99 11.00 -4.40
C GLY A 268 5.44 12.21 -3.59
N GLY A 269 6.66 12.17 -3.06
CA GLY A 269 7.22 13.25 -2.23
C GLY A 269 8.15 14.21 -2.97
N TYR A 270 8.34 14.03 -4.29
CA TYR A 270 9.24 14.89 -5.06
C TYR A 270 8.51 16.10 -5.62
N GLY A 271 9.09 17.28 -5.42
CA GLY A 271 8.65 18.55 -6.01
C GLY A 271 8.27 19.63 -4.99
N PRO A 272 7.88 20.82 -5.47
CA PRO A 272 7.52 21.97 -4.63
C PRO A 272 6.15 21.86 -3.94
N HIS A 273 5.28 20.95 -4.39
CA HIS A 273 3.92 20.75 -3.86
C HIS A 273 3.00 21.99 -4.01
N ASP A 274 3.16 22.74 -5.09
CA ASP A 274 2.40 23.95 -5.39
C ASP A 274 1.70 23.91 -6.78
N GLY A 275 1.73 22.75 -7.46
CA GLY A 275 1.15 22.55 -8.78
C GLY A 275 1.99 23.05 -9.96
N SER A 276 3.26 23.41 -9.72
CA SER A 276 4.13 23.97 -10.75
C SER A 276 4.93 22.94 -11.55
N LEU A 277 4.99 21.68 -11.14
CA LEU A 277 5.68 20.65 -11.92
C LEU A 277 4.99 20.46 -13.27
N LEU A 278 5.78 20.13 -14.30
CA LEU A 278 5.25 20.06 -15.66
C LEU A 278 4.13 19.03 -15.81
N TYR A 279 4.22 17.88 -15.15
CA TYR A 279 3.17 16.87 -15.19
C TYR A 279 1.89 17.32 -14.44
N GLU A 280 2.03 18.03 -13.32
CA GLU A 280 0.89 18.64 -12.61
C GLU A 280 0.19 19.69 -13.48
N ARG A 281 0.97 20.47 -14.25
CA ARG A 281 0.43 21.47 -15.19
C ARG A 281 -0.25 20.83 -16.40
N ILE A 282 0.27 19.70 -16.92
CA ILE A 282 -0.42 18.92 -17.95
C ILE A 282 -1.78 18.48 -17.40
N MET A 283 -1.82 17.84 -16.23
CA MET A 283 -3.07 17.41 -15.61
C MET A 283 -4.03 18.59 -15.39
N GLY A 284 -3.54 19.71 -14.85
CA GLY A 284 -4.34 20.92 -14.65
C GLY A 284 -4.96 21.45 -15.94
N ASN A 285 -4.24 21.41 -17.07
CA ASN A 285 -4.74 21.82 -18.38
C ASN A 285 -5.81 20.88 -18.95
N HIS A 286 -5.84 19.62 -18.53
CA HIS A 286 -6.84 18.62 -18.95
C HIS A 286 -8.07 18.60 -18.04
N THR A 287 -8.06 19.32 -16.91
CA THR A 287 -9.25 19.51 -16.07
C THR A 287 -10.13 20.68 -16.56
N GLY A 288 -11.44 20.57 -16.35
CA GLY A 288 -12.39 21.59 -16.79
C GLY A 288 -13.85 21.15 -16.67
N PRO A 289 -14.80 21.87 -17.29
CA PRO A 289 -16.20 21.44 -17.32
C PRO A 289 -16.34 20.01 -17.84
N GLY A 290 -16.96 19.13 -17.05
CA GLY A 290 -17.13 17.71 -17.39
C GLY A 290 -15.89 16.84 -17.19
N LYS A 291 -14.76 17.38 -16.74
CA LYS A 291 -13.48 16.66 -16.54
C LYS A 291 -12.91 17.00 -15.17
N ILE A 292 -13.19 16.16 -14.18
CA ILE A 292 -12.75 16.36 -12.80
C ILE A 292 -11.83 15.23 -12.34
N ALA A 293 -10.95 15.53 -11.39
CA ALA A 293 -10.06 14.54 -10.78
C ALA A 293 -10.19 14.55 -9.26
N SER A 294 -10.21 13.36 -8.66
CA SER A 294 -10.10 13.09 -7.23
C SER A 294 -8.76 12.39 -6.97
N ILE A 295 -7.87 13.07 -6.26
CA ILE A 295 -6.50 12.61 -6.01
C ILE A 295 -6.33 12.39 -4.50
N SER A 296 -5.78 11.24 -4.12
CA SER A 296 -5.51 10.95 -2.70
C SER A 296 -4.48 11.93 -2.11
N ALA A 297 -4.64 12.29 -0.83
CA ALA A 297 -3.71 13.20 -0.14
C ALA A 297 -2.35 12.55 0.19
N GLY A 298 -2.22 11.24 -0.01
CA GLY A 298 -1.05 10.44 0.36
C GLY A 298 -1.00 10.04 1.84
N ASN A 299 -0.21 9.01 2.14
CA ASN A 299 -0.15 8.35 3.45
C ASN A 299 1.17 8.62 4.20
N SER A 300 1.80 9.77 3.93
CA SER A 300 3.16 10.07 4.44
C SER A 300 3.18 10.63 5.87
N ARG A 301 2.01 10.85 6.49
CA ARG A 301 1.93 11.36 7.88
C ARG A 301 2.52 10.34 8.85
N GLY A 302 3.54 10.75 9.61
CA GLY A 302 4.23 9.89 10.58
C GLY A 302 5.52 9.25 10.06
N ASN A 303 5.81 9.35 8.75
CA ASN A 303 7.03 8.77 8.16
C ASN A 303 8.27 9.66 8.34
N ASN A 304 8.16 10.83 8.99
CA ASN A 304 9.24 11.81 9.16
C ASN A 304 9.96 12.18 7.84
N ARG A 305 9.22 12.26 6.74
CA ARG A 305 9.76 12.53 5.39
C ARG A 305 9.71 13.99 4.96
N HIS A 306 9.13 14.88 5.78
CA HIS A 306 9.04 16.32 5.51
C HIS A 306 9.71 17.12 6.63
N TYR A 307 10.41 18.18 6.26
CA TYR A 307 10.95 19.17 7.20
C TYR A 307 10.72 20.59 6.67
N THR A 308 10.74 21.55 7.58
CA THR A 308 10.70 22.96 7.23
C THR A 308 11.56 23.76 8.18
N PHE A 309 12.25 24.77 7.64
CA PHE A 309 12.98 25.75 8.43
C PHE A 309 12.64 27.17 7.96
N ASP A 310 12.69 28.09 8.91
CA ASP A 310 12.64 29.54 8.67
C ASP A 310 14.01 30.11 9.05
N ILE A 311 14.81 30.43 8.04
CA ILE A 311 16.23 30.82 8.16
C ILE A 311 16.33 32.35 8.05
N THR A 312 17.07 32.95 8.98
CA THR A 312 17.37 34.40 8.99
C THR A 312 18.87 34.61 8.87
N GLU A 313 19.33 35.75 8.36
CA GLU A 313 20.77 35.97 8.07
C GLU A 313 21.69 35.73 9.27
N SER A 314 21.18 35.90 10.50
CA SER A 314 21.91 35.68 11.75
C SER A 314 21.87 34.25 12.29
N ARG A 315 21.14 33.33 11.65
CA ARG A 315 20.89 31.97 12.17
C ARG A 315 20.98 30.94 11.03
N SER A 316 21.74 29.87 11.26
CA SER A 316 21.62 28.63 10.49
C SER A 316 20.67 27.65 11.19
N ASP A 317 20.06 26.75 10.42
CA ASP A 317 19.38 25.57 10.96
C ASP A 317 19.94 24.29 10.34
N THR A 318 19.68 23.15 10.95
CA THR A 318 20.33 21.90 10.56
C THR A 318 19.35 20.73 10.60
N LEU A 319 19.21 20.08 9.45
CA LEU A 319 18.56 18.77 9.35
C LEU A 319 19.60 17.68 9.65
N ARG A 320 19.28 16.82 10.62
CA ARG A 320 20.02 15.58 10.88
C ARG A 320 19.33 14.44 10.17
N VAL A 321 20.07 13.70 9.35
CA VAL A 321 19.63 12.49 8.65
C VAL A 321 20.47 11.33 9.14
N THR A 322 19.86 10.38 9.84
CA THR A 322 20.57 9.19 10.33
C THR A 322 20.43 8.08 9.30
N ILE A 323 21.55 7.64 8.74
CA ILE A 323 21.63 6.53 7.79
C ILE A 323 22.09 5.28 8.54
N ASN A 324 21.30 4.21 8.45
CA ASN A 324 21.68 2.92 9.02
C ASN A 324 22.67 2.20 8.09
N PRO A 325 23.51 1.29 8.62
CA PRO A 325 24.35 0.45 7.78
C PRO A 325 23.52 -0.37 6.79
N TYR A 326 23.92 -0.35 5.53
CA TYR A 326 23.35 -1.19 4.48
C TYR A 326 23.83 -2.63 4.63
N SER A 327 22.94 -3.59 4.36
CA SER A 327 23.18 -5.03 4.56
C SER A 327 23.19 -5.84 3.27
N SER A 328 22.76 -5.24 2.15
CA SER A 328 22.65 -5.90 0.85
C SER A 328 23.67 -5.30 -0.11
N PRO A 329 24.79 -5.99 -0.40
CA PRO A 329 25.75 -5.51 -1.38
C PRO A 329 25.12 -5.38 -2.76
N GLY A 330 25.44 -4.30 -3.47
CA GLY A 330 25.01 -4.04 -4.83
C GLY A 330 25.63 -2.75 -5.35
N THR A 331 25.32 -2.37 -6.58
CA THR A 331 25.72 -1.06 -7.13
C THR A 331 24.46 -0.25 -7.40
N LEU A 332 24.43 1.00 -6.94
CA LEU A 332 23.31 1.93 -7.05
C LEU A 332 22.01 1.38 -6.42
N ASN A 333 22.12 0.53 -5.40
CA ASN A 333 20.99 -0.01 -4.66
C ASN A 333 20.80 0.63 -3.28
N ASP A 334 21.80 1.37 -2.80
CA ASP A 334 21.81 2.02 -1.49
C ASP A 334 21.81 3.54 -1.70
N TYR A 335 20.70 4.20 -1.40
CA TYR A 335 20.57 5.63 -1.70
C TYR A 335 19.68 6.39 -0.73
N VAL A 336 19.92 7.70 -0.67
CA VAL A 336 19.11 8.70 0.02
C VAL A 336 18.96 9.92 -0.89
N LEU A 337 17.72 10.27 -1.22
CA LEU A 337 17.39 11.41 -2.06
C LEU A 337 16.50 12.41 -1.31
N ILE A 338 17.05 13.61 -1.10
CA ILE A 338 16.39 14.71 -0.40
C ILE A 338 16.30 15.92 -1.33
N SER A 339 15.15 16.60 -1.30
CA SER A 339 14.99 17.92 -1.92
C SER A 339 14.64 18.97 -0.86
N GLY A 340 14.97 20.23 -1.13
CA GLY A 340 14.63 21.40 -0.33
C GLY A 340 14.23 22.56 -1.23
N TRP A 341 12.97 22.97 -1.16
CA TRP A 341 12.36 24.00 -1.99
C TRP A 341 12.21 25.30 -1.21
N TYR A 342 12.58 26.42 -1.83
CA TYR A 342 12.51 27.75 -1.24
C TYR A 342 12.27 28.82 -2.31
N TYR A 343 11.74 29.98 -1.89
CA TYR A 343 11.28 31.00 -2.82
C TYR A 343 12.41 31.55 -3.70
N GLY A 344 12.07 31.91 -4.95
CA GLY A 344 13.02 32.49 -5.90
C GLY A 344 13.78 33.73 -5.40
N ASP A 345 13.16 34.55 -4.55
CA ASP A 345 13.77 35.76 -3.96
C ASP A 345 14.63 35.46 -2.72
N ASP A 346 14.54 34.26 -2.18
CA ASP A 346 15.35 33.82 -1.03
C ASP A 346 16.76 33.41 -1.46
N SER A 347 17.71 33.45 -0.53
CA SER A 347 19.11 33.09 -0.78
C SER A 347 19.61 32.21 0.35
N LEU A 348 19.56 30.89 0.12
CA LEU A 348 20.02 29.87 1.05
C LEU A 348 21.28 29.20 0.52
N ALA A 349 22.34 29.21 1.33
CA ALA A 349 23.53 28.40 1.12
C ALA A 349 23.40 27.11 1.92
N VAL A 350 23.74 25.98 1.29
CA VAL A 350 23.61 24.65 1.90
C VAL A 350 24.97 23.99 2.06
N THR A 351 25.23 23.44 3.24
CA THR A 351 26.45 22.69 3.55
C THR A 351 26.06 21.32 4.07
N VAL A 352 26.70 20.26 3.57
CA VAL A 352 26.48 18.89 4.06
C VAL A 352 27.72 18.41 4.79
N ARG A 353 27.54 17.80 5.97
CA ARG A 353 28.62 17.14 6.70
C ARG A 353 28.35 15.65 6.83
N SER A 354 29.34 14.83 6.50
CA SER A 354 29.25 13.37 6.60
C SER A 354 29.57 12.87 8.02
N PRO A 355 29.21 11.63 8.35
CA PRO A 355 29.57 10.97 9.62
C PRO A 355 31.08 10.90 9.84
N HIS A 356 31.88 10.85 8.77
CA HIS A 356 33.34 10.86 8.84
C HIS A 356 33.95 12.26 9.03
N GLY A 357 33.11 13.30 9.18
CA GLY A 357 33.54 14.68 9.43
C GLY A 357 33.95 15.46 8.18
N ARG A 358 33.72 14.92 6.98
CA ARG A 358 33.92 15.68 5.73
C ARG A 358 32.83 16.73 5.57
N THR A 359 33.15 17.80 4.88
CA THR A 359 32.23 18.91 4.60
C THR A 359 32.16 19.13 3.09
N TYR A 360 30.94 19.16 2.56
CA TYR A 360 30.62 19.44 1.17
C TYR A 360 29.88 20.79 1.11
N GLY A 361 30.36 21.70 0.27
CA GLY A 361 29.86 23.08 0.20
C GLY A 361 30.62 24.06 1.12
N PRO A 362 30.03 25.23 1.44
CA PRO A 362 28.66 25.63 1.12
C PRO A 362 28.44 25.76 -0.40
N ILE A 363 27.28 25.35 -0.88
CA ILE A 363 26.79 25.66 -2.23
C ILE A 363 25.73 26.75 -2.17
N TYR A 364 25.90 27.79 -2.98
CA TYR A 364 24.96 28.89 -3.13
C TYR A 364 23.98 28.60 -4.28
N PRO A 365 22.88 29.36 -4.42
CA PRO A 365 22.03 29.23 -5.60
C PRO A 365 22.85 29.42 -6.88
N GLY A 366 22.84 28.44 -7.78
CA GLY A 366 23.66 28.41 -8.99
C GLY A 366 24.88 27.47 -8.91
N ASP A 367 25.19 26.92 -7.73
CA ASP A 367 26.34 26.03 -7.52
C ASP A 367 25.90 24.56 -7.42
N ASP A 368 26.84 23.65 -7.74
CA ASP A 368 26.75 22.22 -7.51
C ASP A 368 28.07 21.65 -6.96
N VAL A 369 27.99 20.47 -6.34
CA VAL A 369 29.13 19.66 -5.92
C VAL A 369 28.83 18.21 -6.31
N PHE A 370 29.73 17.60 -7.06
CA PHE A 370 29.66 16.18 -7.41
C PHE A 370 30.98 15.50 -7.05
N THR A 371 30.92 14.40 -6.30
CA THR A 371 32.10 13.62 -5.92
C THR A 371 32.13 12.28 -6.64
N ASN A 372 33.34 11.73 -6.80
CA ASN A 372 33.47 10.30 -7.07
C ASN A 372 33.11 9.51 -5.81
N SER A 373 32.74 8.24 -5.99
CA SER A 373 32.48 7.34 -4.85
C SER A 373 33.74 7.21 -3.99
N ASP A 374 33.63 7.58 -2.72
CA ASP A 374 34.69 7.46 -1.75
C ASP A 374 34.17 6.79 -0.47
N SER A 375 34.86 6.93 0.66
CA SER A 375 34.44 6.35 1.95
C SER A 375 33.09 6.86 2.47
N ASP A 376 32.58 7.97 1.94
CA ASP A 376 31.26 8.52 2.27
C ASP A 376 30.15 8.07 1.29
N GLY A 377 30.51 7.37 0.21
CA GLY A 377 29.66 7.11 -0.95
C GLY A 377 29.84 8.17 -2.05
N LEU A 378 28.96 8.15 -3.05
CA LEU A 378 28.84 9.19 -4.06
C LEU A 378 27.92 10.28 -3.52
N VAL A 379 28.44 11.51 -3.40
CA VAL A 379 27.70 12.69 -2.94
C VAL A 379 27.46 13.63 -4.10
N TRP A 380 26.18 13.92 -4.37
CA TRP A 380 25.78 14.97 -5.30
C TRP A 380 24.90 15.98 -4.58
N LEU A 381 25.37 17.23 -4.58
CA LEU A 381 24.62 18.40 -4.13
C LEU A 381 24.38 19.31 -5.32
N ASP A 382 23.14 19.74 -5.50
CA ASP A 382 22.79 20.76 -6.48
C ASP A 382 21.96 21.82 -5.79
N ASN A 383 22.23 23.10 -6.04
CA ASN A 383 21.40 24.19 -5.56
C ASN A 383 20.96 25.05 -6.74
N SER A 384 20.10 24.49 -7.59
CA SER A 384 19.55 25.18 -8.77
C SER A 384 20.64 25.63 -9.74
N SER A 385 21.68 24.81 -9.95
CA SER A 385 22.83 25.17 -10.80
C SER A 385 22.45 25.39 -12.26
N PHE A 386 21.45 24.65 -12.74
CA PHE A 386 20.90 24.76 -14.10
C PHE A 386 19.65 25.65 -14.20
N GLY A 387 19.37 26.45 -13.17
CA GLY A 387 18.25 27.39 -13.15
C GLY A 387 17.10 26.97 -12.23
N HIS A 388 15.97 27.65 -12.36
CA HIS A 388 14.83 27.57 -11.45
C HIS A 388 13.73 26.67 -12.00
N ALA A 389 12.90 26.16 -11.10
CA ALA A 389 11.68 25.48 -11.49
C ALA A 389 10.71 26.44 -12.21
N PRO A 390 9.69 25.93 -12.94
CA PRO A 390 8.78 26.78 -13.72
C PRO A 390 8.06 27.89 -12.93
N ASN A 391 7.93 27.76 -11.60
CA ASN A 391 7.38 28.77 -10.70
C ASN A 391 8.38 29.87 -10.30
N GLY A 392 9.66 29.74 -10.68
CA GLY A 392 10.74 30.66 -10.28
C GLY A 392 11.40 30.31 -8.94
N ASP A 393 10.95 29.26 -8.26
CA ASP A 393 11.54 28.81 -7.00
C ASP A 393 12.84 28.03 -7.22
N LYS A 394 13.62 27.97 -6.15
CA LYS A 394 14.90 27.26 -6.10
C LYS A 394 14.72 25.92 -5.40
N CYS A 395 15.47 24.94 -5.88
CA CYS A 395 15.58 23.60 -5.32
C CYS A 395 17.03 23.31 -4.93
N PHE A 396 17.24 22.92 -3.69
CA PHE A 396 18.40 22.16 -3.25
C PHE A 396 18.11 20.67 -3.41
N THR A 397 19.04 19.93 -4.00
CA THR A 397 19.00 18.46 -4.10
C THR A 397 20.21 17.89 -3.40
N PHE A 398 19.98 16.91 -2.53
CA PHE A 398 21.00 16.03 -1.97
C PHE A 398 20.71 14.61 -2.43
N ALA A 399 21.58 14.08 -3.28
CA ALA A 399 21.60 12.69 -3.66
C ALA A 399 22.85 12.04 -3.09
N LEU A 400 22.65 10.94 -2.38
CA LEU A 400 23.69 10.11 -1.83
C LEU A 400 23.43 8.69 -2.31
N CYS A 401 24.41 8.04 -2.92
CA CYS A 401 24.30 6.65 -3.33
C CYS A 401 25.65 5.92 -3.29
N ASP A 402 25.60 4.60 -3.44
CA ASP A 402 26.75 3.77 -3.74
C ASP A 402 27.02 3.78 -5.27
N ALA A 403 28.20 4.23 -5.72
CA ALA A 403 28.54 4.05 -7.15
C ALA A 403 29.21 2.70 -7.43
N ASP A 404 29.58 1.97 -6.39
CA ASP A 404 30.21 0.65 -6.40
C ASP A 404 29.88 -0.07 -5.09
N GLU A 405 29.75 -1.39 -5.13
CA GLU A 405 29.36 -2.24 -3.99
C GLU A 405 30.32 -2.15 -2.79
N ALA A 406 31.56 -1.74 -3.05
CA ALA A 406 32.59 -1.57 -2.04
C ALA A 406 32.51 -0.24 -1.28
N ALA A 407 31.65 0.69 -1.69
CA ALA A 407 31.56 2.04 -1.15
C ALA A 407 30.10 2.49 -0.94
N PRO A 408 29.33 1.81 -0.07
CA PRO A 408 27.99 2.25 0.28
C PRO A 408 28.00 3.61 0.97
N PRO A 409 26.87 4.35 0.96
CA PRO A 409 26.74 5.57 1.74
C PRO A 409 27.19 5.39 3.18
N ALA A 410 27.98 6.33 3.70
CA ALA A 410 28.46 6.23 5.08
C ALA A 410 27.29 6.20 6.07
N ALA A 411 27.26 5.15 6.90
CA ALA A 411 26.31 5.03 7.99
C ALA A 411 26.63 6.05 9.11
N GLY A 412 25.58 6.55 9.75
CA GLY A 412 25.65 7.52 10.84
C GLY A 412 24.89 8.81 10.52
N ASP A 413 25.23 9.85 11.25
CA ASP A 413 24.55 11.14 11.15
C ASP A 413 25.14 12.03 10.07
N TRP A 414 24.33 12.30 9.05
CA TRP A 414 24.57 13.35 8.07
C TRP A 414 23.88 14.63 8.51
N MET A 415 24.60 15.76 8.40
CA MET A 415 24.08 17.07 8.80
C MET A 415 23.93 17.96 7.57
N ILE A 416 22.71 18.34 7.23
CA ILE A 416 22.40 19.30 6.15
C ILE A 416 22.12 20.65 6.80
N ILE A 417 23.01 21.60 6.59
CA ILE A 417 23.03 22.90 7.26
C ILE A 417 22.58 23.96 6.26
N TYR A 418 21.50 24.67 6.60
CA TYR A 418 20.98 25.80 5.84
C TYR A 418 21.40 27.11 6.49
N SER A 419 21.90 28.05 5.69
CA SER A 419 22.30 29.40 6.13
C SER A 419 21.90 30.45 5.10
N GLY A 420 21.78 31.72 5.53
CA GLY A 420 21.31 32.82 4.66
C GLY A 420 19.94 33.31 5.09
N ARG A 421 19.04 33.55 4.15
CA ARG A 421 17.67 34.02 4.45
C ARG A 421 16.66 33.32 3.55
N GLY A 422 15.63 32.75 4.17
CA GLY A 422 14.50 32.18 3.46
C GLY A 422 13.78 31.08 4.21
N LYS A 423 12.63 30.68 3.68
CA LYS A 423 11.86 29.54 4.20
C LYS A 423 12.05 28.35 3.28
N VAL A 424 12.48 27.21 3.83
CA VAL A 424 12.63 25.97 3.09
C VAL A 424 11.56 24.96 3.52
N HIS A 425 11.00 24.26 2.54
CA HIS A 425 10.25 23.03 2.72
C HIS A 425 11.01 21.92 2.00
N GLY A 426 11.34 20.84 2.70
CA GLY A 426 12.09 19.75 2.09
C GLY A 426 11.53 18.38 2.37
N TRP A 427 11.84 17.45 1.49
CA TRP A 427 11.31 16.10 1.49
C TRP A 427 12.41 15.07 1.27
N LEU A 428 12.42 14.03 2.11
CA LEU A 428 13.05 12.74 1.79
C LEU A 428 12.10 12.01 0.84
N TYR A 429 12.39 12.05 -0.46
CA TYR A 429 11.47 11.57 -1.49
C TYR A 429 11.79 10.15 -1.96
N ALA A 430 13.02 9.67 -1.74
CA ALA A 430 13.37 8.27 -1.95
C ALA A 430 14.53 7.85 -1.04
N ALA A 431 14.48 6.61 -0.56
CA ALA A 431 15.59 5.93 0.09
C ALA A 431 15.40 4.42 -0.04
N SER A 432 16.50 3.69 -0.04
CA SER A 432 16.57 2.23 0.03
C SER A 432 17.13 1.83 1.40
#